data_AF-A0A4Q5RHZ6-F1
#
_entry.id   AF-A0A4Q5RHZ6-F1
#
_cell.length_a   1.000
_cell.length_b   1.000
_cell.length_c   1.000
_cell.angle_alpha   90.00
_cell.angle_beta   90.00
_cell.angle_gamma   90.00
#
_symmetry.space_group_name_H-M   'P 1'
#
loop_
_entity.id
_entity.type
_entity.pdbx_description
1 polymer ?
#
loop_
_entity_poly.entity_id
_entity_poly.type
_entity_poly.pdbx_seq_one_letter_code
_entity_poly.pdbx_strand_id
1 'polypeptide(L)'
;MEYGICNLAVVPLRAEPSDRSEIVSQVLFGEAFEILEWKEKWVQVATALDSYTGWIDRLQVVMLGHLAYKRLVQHPPPVTYRAVTQAWKIIDN
;
A
#
# COMPACT_ATOMS: atom_id res chain seq x y z
N MET A 1 15.36 3.51 0.80
CA MET A 1 13.98 3.39 0.28
C MET A 1 13.21 2.54 1.25
N GLU A 2 12.14 3.08 1.79
CA GLU A 2 11.24 2.42 2.73
C GLU A 2 9.95 2.06 1.98
N TYR A 3 9.33 0.95 2.36
CA TYR A 3 8.15 0.44 1.68
C TYR A 3 7.07 0.14 2.70
N GLY A 4 5.82 0.23 2.24
CA GLY A 4 4.66 -0.13 3.03
C GLY A 4 3.69 -1.00 2.24
N ILE A 5 2.75 -1.58 2.98
CA ILE A 5 1.60 -2.31 2.45
C ILE A 5 0.34 -1.86 3.18
N CYS A 6 -0.76 -1.76 2.45
CA CYS A 6 -2.05 -1.48 3.05
C CYS A 6 -2.66 -2.76 3.64
N ASN A 7 -2.83 -2.81 4.96
CA ASN A 7 -3.50 -3.91 5.66
C ASN A 7 -4.97 -3.62 5.99
N LEU A 8 -5.44 -2.41 5.71
CA LEU A 8 -6.84 -1.99 5.84
C LEU A 8 -7.58 -2.23 4.52
N ALA A 9 -8.91 -2.29 4.57
CA ALA A 9 -9.74 -2.46 3.37
C ALA A 9 -9.48 -1.36 2.33
N VAL A 10 -9.41 -0.12 2.80
CA VAL A 10 -9.13 1.08 2.00
C VAL A 10 -8.46 2.13 2.87
N VAL A 11 -7.45 2.81 2.32
CA VAL A 11 -6.77 3.96 2.93
C VAL A 11 -6.91 5.16 1.99
N PRO A 12 -7.45 6.30 2.44
CA PRO A 12 -7.60 7.47 1.60
C PRO A 12 -6.24 8.11 1.29
N LEU A 13 -5.96 8.34 0.02
CA LEU A 13 -4.79 9.08 -0.44
C LEU A 13 -5.18 10.53 -0.69
N ARG A 14 -4.52 11.46 0.00
CA ARG A 14 -4.84 12.90 -0.02
C ARG A 14 -3.85 13.72 -0.82
N ALA A 15 -4.32 14.82 -1.42
CA ALA A 15 -3.47 15.76 -2.16
C ALA A 15 -2.41 16.41 -1.26
N GLU A 16 -2.80 16.78 -0.03
CA GLU A 16 -1.98 17.48 0.95
C GLU A 16 -1.97 16.75 2.31
N PRO A 17 -0.94 16.97 3.15
CA PRO A 17 -0.82 16.39 4.50
C PRO A 17 -1.77 17.12 5.48
N SER A 18 -3.08 17.01 5.25
CA SER A 18 -4.11 17.68 6.01
C SER A 18 -5.41 16.87 6.01
N ASP A 19 -6.07 16.78 7.17
CA ASP A 19 -7.37 16.10 7.27
C ASP A 19 -8.47 16.80 6.44
N ARG A 20 -8.27 18.09 6.13
CA ARG A 20 -9.16 18.89 5.28
C ARG A 20 -8.85 18.78 3.79
N SER A 21 -7.72 18.18 3.42
CA SER A 21 -7.34 17.97 2.02
C SER A 21 -8.35 17.08 1.33
N GLU A 22 -8.56 17.31 0.03
CA GLU A 22 -9.31 16.38 -0.80
C GLU A 22 -8.65 14.99 -0.82
N ILE A 23 -9.49 13.98 -1.02
CA ILE A 23 -9.07 12.61 -1.29
C ILE A 23 -8.96 12.50 -2.82
N VAL A 24 -7.74 12.31 -3.31
CA VAL A 24 -7.44 12.24 -4.76
C VAL A 24 -7.44 10.81 -5.27
N SER A 25 -7.18 9.84 -4.39
CA SER A 25 -7.17 8.42 -4.73
C SER A 25 -7.34 7.59 -3.45
N GLN A 26 -7.18 6.28 -3.56
CA GLN A 26 -7.26 5.33 -2.46
C GLN A 26 -6.25 4.21 -2.65
N VAL A 27 -5.66 3.75 -1.55
CA VAL A 27 -4.81 2.55 -1.51
C VAL A 27 -5.66 1.39 -1.01
N LEU A 28 -5.65 0.26 -1.73
CA LEU A 28 -6.50 -0.88 -1.43
C LEU A 28 -5.78 -1.95 -0.61
N PHE A 29 -6.54 -2.82 0.05
CA PHE A 29 -5.98 -3.95 0.79
C PHE A 29 -4.99 -4.78 -0.05
N GLY A 30 -3.80 -5.01 0.51
CA GLY A 30 -2.73 -5.77 -0.12
C GLY A 30 -1.90 -4.98 -1.14
N GLU A 31 -2.26 -3.73 -1.43
CA GLU A 31 -1.49 -2.86 -2.30
C GLU A 31 -0.23 -2.37 -1.58
N ALA A 32 0.89 -2.42 -2.29
CA ALA A 32 2.18 -1.97 -1.80
C ALA A 32 2.49 -0.56 -2.32
N PHE A 33 3.31 0.17 -1.59
CA PHE A 33 3.74 1.53 -1.93
C PHE A 33 5.15 1.82 -1.43
N GLU A 34 5.82 2.74 -2.09
CA GLU A 34 7.09 3.31 -1.64
C GLU A 34 6.83 4.54 -0.77
N ILE A 35 7.58 4.69 0.31
CA ILE A 35 7.51 5.83 1.21
C ILE A 35 8.55 6.86 0.76
N LEU A 36 8.06 8.05 0.40
CA LEU A 36 8.86 9.16 -0.12
C LEU A 36 9.30 10.12 0.99
N GLU A 37 8.38 10.49 1.89
CA GLU A 37 8.63 11.47 2.94
C GLU A 37 7.80 11.15 4.20
N TRP A 38 8.41 11.34 5.37
CA TRP A 38 7.70 11.33 6.66
C TRP A 38 7.53 12.75 7.20
N LYS A 39 6.30 13.11 7.54
CA LYS A 39 5.92 14.26 8.39
C LYS A 39 5.29 13.75 9.68
N GLU A 40 5.05 14.63 10.65
CA GLU A 40 4.54 14.27 11.99
C GLU A 40 3.41 13.23 11.95
N LYS A 41 2.27 13.60 11.34
CA LYS A 41 1.09 12.73 11.21
C LYS A 41 0.98 12.06 9.84
N TRP A 42 1.74 12.54 8.86
CA TRP A 42 1.52 12.20 7.45
C TRP A 42 2.71 11.52 6.81
N VAL A 43 2.44 10.67 5.84
CA VAL A 43 3.44 9.97 5.06
C VAL A 43 3.11 10.20 3.59
N GLN A 44 4.08 10.73 2.85
CA GLN A 44 3.95 10.81 1.40
C GLN A 44 4.38 9.49 0.81
N VAL A 45 3.54 8.90 -0.04
CA VAL A 45 3.76 7.60 -0.64
C VAL A 45 3.56 7.66 -2.15
N ALA A 46 4.23 6.75 -2.86
CA ALA A 46 3.97 6.43 -4.26
C ALA A 46 3.44 5.00 -4.36
N THR A 47 2.24 4.82 -4.90
CA THR A 47 1.63 3.50 -5.12
C THR A 47 2.46 2.66 -6.09
N ALA A 48 2.59 1.36 -5.82
CA ALA A 48 3.39 0.48 -6.67
C ALA A 48 2.73 0.16 -8.02
N LEU A 49 1.40 0.34 -8.13
CA LEU A 49 0.65 -0.01 -9.34
C LEU A 49 0.77 1.04 -10.45
N ASP A 50 0.58 2.31 -10.11
CA ASP A 50 0.50 3.42 -11.05
C ASP A 50 1.44 4.58 -10.72
N SER A 51 2.31 4.42 -9.71
CA SER A 51 3.24 5.45 -9.23
C SER A 51 2.55 6.76 -8.81
N TYR A 52 1.26 6.69 -8.48
CA TYR A 52 0.49 7.84 -8.06
C TYR A 52 0.91 8.27 -6.65
N THR A 53 1.12 9.57 -6.47
CA THR A 53 1.64 10.12 -5.24
C THR A 53 0.58 10.81 -4.41
N GLY A 54 0.65 10.66 -3.09
CA GLY A 54 -0.15 11.47 -2.18
C GLY A 54 0.16 11.16 -0.72
N TRP A 55 -0.69 11.66 0.17
CA TRP A 55 -0.49 11.62 1.61
C TRP A 55 -1.46 10.67 2.30
N ILE A 56 -0.93 9.85 3.21
CA ILE A 56 -1.69 8.95 4.08
C ILE A 56 -1.36 9.22 5.55
N ASP A 57 -2.27 8.85 6.45
CA ASP A 57 -2.03 8.93 7.89
C ASP A 57 -0.97 7.89 8.29
N ARG A 58 0.03 8.32 9.07
CA ARG A 58 1.11 7.47 9.59
C ARG A 58 0.60 6.21 10.28
N LEU A 59 -0.52 6.29 10.99
CA LEU A 59 -1.09 5.14 11.71
C LEU A 59 -1.67 4.07 10.79
N GLN A 60 -1.86 4.38 9.52
CA GLN A 60 -2.40 3.48 8.49
C GLN A 60 -1.29 2.80 7.67
N VAL A 61 -0.02 3.07 7.99
CA VAL A 61 1.14 2.46 7.32
C VAL A 61 1.58 1.21 8.05
N VAL A 62 1.64 0.09 7.32
CA VAL A 62 2.35 -1.11 7.77
C VAL A 62 3.63 -1.22 6.95
N MET A 63 4.77 -1.25 7.64
CA MET A 63 6.08 -1.38 7.01
C MET A 63 6.22 -2.72 6.30
N LEU A 64 6.83 -2.69 5.11
CA LEU A 64 7.09 -3.84 4.28
C LEU A 64 8.59 -3.96 3.98
N GLY A 65 9.15 -5.16 4.14
CA GLY A 65 10.54 -5.43 3.82
C GLY A 65 10.82 -5.30 2.32
N HIS A 66 12.01 -4.82 1.94
CA HIS A 66 12.39 -4.60 0.55
C HIS A 66 12.25 -5.85 -0.35
N LEU A 67 12.63 -7.03 0.16
CA LEU A 67 12.50 -8.29 -0.58
C LEU A 67 11.03 -8.65 -0.83
N ALA A 68 10.16 -8.44 0.16
CA ALA A 68 8.72 -8.69 0.04
C ALA A 68 8.07 -7.72 -0.97
N TYR A 69 8.44 -6.44 -0.91
CA TYR A 69 8.00 -5.44 -1.90
C TYR A 69 8.37 -5.85 -3.33
N LYS A 70 9.64 -6.17 -3.58
CA LYS A 70 10.11 -6.64 -4.89
C LYS A 70 9.34 -7.87 -5.37
N ARG A 71 9.08 -8.82 -4.48
CA ARG A 71 8.33 -10.04 -4.81
C ARG A 71 6.92 -9.71 -5.28
N LEU A 72 6.21 -8.81 -4.59
CA LEU A 72 4.85 -8.38 -4.95
C LEU A 72 4.80 -7.69 -6.32
N VAL A 73 5.77 -6.80 -6.59
CA VAL A 73 5.84 -6.09 -7.88
C VAL A 73 6.15 -7.05 -9.04
N GLN A 74 7.05 -8.01 -8.82
CA GLN A 74 7.44 -8.98 -9.86
C GLN A 74 6.39 -10.05 -10.13
N HIS A 75 5.61 -10.43 -9.11
CA HIS A 75 4.65 -11.52 -9.17
C HIS A 75 3.27 -11.01 -8.75
N PRO A 76 2.52 -10.39 -9.67
CA PRO A 76 1.18 -9.90 -9.35
C PRO A 76 0.27 -11.06 -8.92
N PRO A 77 -0.75 -10.80 -8.08
CA PRO A 77 -1.65 -11.84 -7.60
C PRO A 77 -2.31 -12.59 -8.77
N PRO A 78 -2.35 -13.92 -8.75
CA PRO A 78 -3.04 -14.69 -9.79
C PRO A 78 -4.54 -14.42 -9.70
N VAL A 79 -5.15 -14.04 -10.83
CA VAL A 79 -6.60 -13.84 -10.95
C VAL A 79 -7.26 -15.10 -11.48
N THR A 80 -8.46 -15.41 -10.98
CA THR A 80 -9.23 -16.60 -11.39
C THR A 80 -10.70 -16.24 -11.58
N TYR A 81 -11.34 -16.88 -12.56
CA TYR A 81 -12.79 -16.78 -12.81
C TYR A 81 -13.60 -17.81 -12.01
N ARG A 82 -12.92 -18.72 -11.29
CA ARG A 82 -13.55 -19.76 -10.47
C ARG A 82 -13.45 -19.39 -9.00
N ALA A 83 -14.46 -19.79 -8.22
CA ALA A 83 -14.44 -19.62 -6.76
C ALA A 83 -13.20 -20.30 -6.16
N VAL A 84 -12.44 -19.53 -5.37
CA VAL A 84 -11.33 -20.04 -4.56
C VAL A 84 -11.93 -20.62 -3.28
N THR A 85 -11.85 -21.95 -3.11
CA THR A 85 -12.39 -22.63 -1.91
C THR A 85 -11.34 -22.79 -0.81
N GLN A 86 -10.06 -22.59 -1.12
CA GLN A 86 -8.94 -22.79 -0.21
C GLN A 86 -7.83 -21.79 -0.52
N ALA A 87 -7.25 -21.20 0.52
CA ALA A 87 -6.04 -20.40 0.46
C ALA A 87 -5.14 -20.78 1.63
N TRP A 88 -3.85 -20.90 1.36
CA TRP A 88 -2.85 -21.26 2.36
C TRP A 88 -1.98 -20.04 2.61
N LYS A 89 -1.73 -19.73 3.89
CA LYS A 89 -0.69 -18.77 4.23
C LYS A 89 0.64 -19.38 3.78
N ILE A 90 1.42 -18.63 3.01
CA ILE A 90 2.81 -18.98 2.76
C ILE A 90 3.52 -18.84 4.11
N ILE A 91 3.82 -19.98 4.74
CA ILE A 91 4.60 -20.03 5.97
C ILE A 91 6.05 -19.88 5.51
N ASP A 92 6.54 -18.66 5.34
CA ASP A 92 7.98 -18.37 5.27
C ASP A 92 8.21 -16.86 5.27
N ASN A 93 8.94 -16.42 6.30
CA ASN A 93 9.88 -15.31 6.25
C ASN A 93 11.06 -15.68 7.14
#